data_AF-A0A3N4L922-F1
#
_entry.id   AF-A0A3N4L922-F1
#
_cell.length_a   1.000
_cell.length_b   1.000
_cell.length_c   1.000
_cell.angle_alpha   90.00
_cell.angle_beta   90.00
_cell.angle_gamma   90.00
#
_symmetry.space_group_name_H-M   'P 1'
#
loop_
_entity.id
_entity.type
_entity.pdbx_description
1 polymer ?
#
loop_
_entity_poly.entity_id
_entity_poly.type
_entity_poly.pdbx_seq_one_letter_code
_entity_poly.pdbx_strand_id
1 'polypeptide(L)'
;MAIRRELAAVLAKVDAGLPEGEKLGRFIGITTVDTALLGVTMRIADRAAPGGKLWTHGTSPEAAARGKKLKRNYKLAPLLVGPLAVLTFPRLSPPHISAAMDMMFPVKRGPAKKGFDPAATAGLQKCFLLGARVQERPVGMQRALDDGAIRWLSGLKTVEEMRGEIVSLLQTVGGGELVRALESVAISLGRTVEGRRMILEEEARGPKEEGKVEA
;
A
#
# COMPACT_ATOMS: atom_id res chain seq x y z
N MET A 1 18.15 -2.33 -22.07
CA MET A 1 19.08 -1.74 -21.07
C MET A 1 18.58 -0.42 -20.51
N ALA A 2 18.06 0.51 -21.34
CA ALA A 2 17.60 1.83 -20.89
C ALA A 2 16.61 1.79 -19.70
N ILE A 3 15.56 0.96 -19.76
CA ILE A 3 14.57 0.83 -18.66
C ILE A 3 15.22 0.42 -17.33
N ARG A 4 16.19 -0.51 -17.35
CA ARG A 4 16.86 -0.97 -16.13
C ARG A 4 17.73 0.13 -15.51
N ARG A 5 18.37 0.96 -16.35
CA ARG A 5 19.17 2.10 -15.89
C ARG A 5 18.28 3.15 -15.23
N GLU A 6 17.16 3.50 -15.85
CA GLU A 6 16.21 4.45 -15.28
C GLU A 6 15.60 3.93 -13.98
N LEU A 7 15.29 2.63 -13.90
CA LEU A 7 14.78 2.01 -12.68
C LEU A 7 15.81 2.09 -11.55
N ALA A 8 17.07 1.76 -11.83
CA ALA A 8 18.15 1.87 -10.85
C ALA A 8 18.33 3.34 -10.37
N ALA A 9 18.22 4.32 -11.28
CA ALA A 9 18.32 5.73 -10.93
C ALA A 9 17.15 6.22 -10.06
N VAL A 10 15.92 5.75 -10.33
CA VAL A 10 14.75 6.07 -9.52
C VAL A 10 14.85 5.43 -8.14
N LEU A 11 15.25 4.15 -8.07
CA LEU A 11 15.38 3.44 -6.81
C LEU A 11 16.54 4.00 -5.95
N ALA A 12 17.63 4.44 -6.58
CA ALA A 12 18.72 5.10 -5.86
C ALA A 12 18.28 6.41 -5.17
N LYS A 13 17.33 7.14 -5.77
CA LYS A 13 16.74 8.34 -5.13
C LYS A 13 15.89 7.98 -3.91
N VAL A 14 15.21 6.84 -3.94
CA VAL A 14 14.44 6.34 -2.78
C VAL A 14 15.39 5.86 -1.70
N ASP A 15 16.41 5.07 -2.06
CA ASP A 15 17.44 4.56 -1.14
C ASP A 15 18.21 5.68 -0.42
N ALA A 16 18.34 6.87 -1.03
CA ALA A 16 19.01 8.01 -0.41
C ALA A 16 18.28 8.54 0.84
N GLY A 17 16.96 8.31 0.95
CA GLY A 17 16.14 8.72 2.09
C GLY A 17 16.00 7.65 3.18
N LEU A 18 16.53 6.44 2.96
CA LEU A 18 16.33 5.29 3.85
C LEU A 18 17.63 4.87 4.57
N PRO A 19 17.52 4.30 5.78
CA PRO A 19 18.67 3.76 6.52
C PRO A 19 19.33 2.60 5.77
N GLU A 20 20.63 2.35 6.04
CA GLU A 20 21.43 1.40 5.25
C GLU A 20 20.88 -0.04 5.20
N GLY A 21 20.17 -0.49 6.24
CA GLY A 21 19.55 -1.81 6.30
C GLY A 21 18.31 -1.98 5.43
N GLU A 22 17.77 -0.89 4.88
CA GLU A 22 16.56 -0.85 4.06
C GLU A 22 16.81 -0.43 2.62
N LYS A 23 18.08 -0.20 2.25
CA LYS A 23 18.48 0.07 0.86
C LYS A 23 18.31 -1.19 0.02
N LEU A 24 17.27 -1.24 -0.80
CA LEU A 24 16.91 -2.42 -1.60
C LEU A 24 17.08 -2.20 -3.10
N GLY A 25 17.35 -0.97 -3.54
CA GLY A 25 17.39 -0.61 -4.96
C GLY A 25 18.33 -1.47 -5.80
N ARG A 26 19.46 -1.91 -5.25
CA ARG A 26 20.43 -2.78 -5.95
C ARG A 26 19.89 -4.19 -6.25
N PHE A 27 18.99 -4.71 -5.42
CA PHE A 27 18.46 -6.06 -5.55
C PHE A 27 17.15 -6.11 -6.35
N ILE A 28 16.56 -4.95 -6.62
CA ILE A 28 15.34 -4.84 -7.42
C ILE A 28 15.72 -4.80 -8.89
N GLY A 29 15.11 -5.69 -9.67
CA GLY A 29 15.43 -5.82 -11.09
C GLY A 29 14.28 -6.39 -11.90
N ILE A 30 14.28 -6.04 -13.17
CA ILE A 30 13.39 -6.61 -14.19
C ILE A 30 14.13 -7.72 -14.89
N THR A 31 13.58 -8.93 -14.93
CA THR A 31 14.15 -10.07 -15.66
C THR A 31 13.13 -10.61 -16.65
N THR A 32 13.57 -10.91 -17.87
CA THR A 32 12.76 -11.65 -18.83
C THR A 32 12.88 -13.13 -18.49
N VAL A 33 11.76 -13.83 -18.38
CA VAL A 33 11.74 -15.22 -17.92
C VAL A 33 10.98 -16.07 -18.94
N ASP A 34 11.45 -17.30 -19.15
CA ASP A 34 10.65 -18.30 -19.86
C ASP A 34 9.43 -18.65 -19.01
N THR A 35 8.25 -18.44 -19.57
CA THR A 35 6.97 -18.62 -18.88
C THR A 35 6.67 -20.07 -18.57
N ALA A 36 7.15 -21.01 -19.39
CA ALA A 36 7.02 -22.43 -19.11
C ALA A 36 7.82 -22.81 -17.86
N LEU A 37 9.07 -22.32 -17.76
CA LEU A 37 9.93 -22.56 -16.61
C LEU A 37 9.41 -21.85 -15.36
N LEU A 38 8.97 -20.59 -15.49
CA LEU A 38 8.38 -19.82 -14.39
C LEU A 38 7.13 -20.52 -13.84
N GLY A 39 6.26 -21.03 -14.71
CA GLY A 39 5.06 -21.74 -14.27
C GLY A 39 5.35 -23.04 -13.53
N VAL A 40 6.38 -23.80 -13.92
CA VAL A 40 6.78 -25.02 -13.21
C VAL A 40 7.43 -24.68 -11.87
N THR A 41 8.38 -23.75 -11.88
CA THR A 41 9.11 -23.33 -10.66
C THR A 41 8.18 -22.74 -9.62
N MET A 42 7.22 -21.90 -10.01
CA MET A 42 6.24 -21.34 -9.07
C MET A 42 5.34 -22.42 -8.44
N ARG A 43 4.87 -23.40 -9.22
CA ARG A 43 4.07 -24.52 -8.68
C ARG A 43 4.85 -25.34 -7.64
N ILE A 44 6.15 -25.51 -7.85
CA ILE A 44 7.02 -26.22 -6.91
C ILE A 44 7.26 -25.37 -5.68
N ALA A 45 7.59 -24.08 -5.85
CA ALA A 45 7.83 -23.13 -4.77
C ALA A 45 6.60 -22.96 -3.85
N ASP A 46 5.40 -22.97 -4.40
CA ASP A 46 4.16 -22.80 -3.63
C ASP A 46 3.83 -23.97 -2.71
N ARG A 47 4.41 -25.15 -2.92
CA ARG A 47 4.14 -26.36 -2.13
C ARG A 47 5.35 -26.86 -1.32
N ALA A 48 6.47 -26.15 -1.39
CA ALA A 48 7.58 -26.35 -0.46
C ALA A 48 7.14 -25.87 0.93
N ALA A 49 6.64 -26.80 1.75
CA ALA A 49 6.26 -26.50 3.13
C ALA A 49 7.51 -26.12 3.94
N PRO A 50 7.47 -25.06 4.76
CA PRO A 50 8.57 -24.75 5.68
C PRO A 50 8.61 -25.83 6.78
N GLY A 51 9.67 -26.64 6.82
CA GLY A 51 9.95 -27.56 7.92
C GLY A 51 9.43 -29.00 7.77
N GLY A 52 8.77 -29.36 6.67
CA GLY A 52 8.57 -30.78 6.35
C GLY A 52 9.86 -31.39 5.81
N LYS A 53 10.12 -32.69 6.04
CA LYS A 53 11.15 -33.47 5.31
C LYS A 53 10.79 -33.49 3.82
N LEU A 54 11.00 -32.40 3.10
CA LEU A 54 10.49 -32.18 1.76
C LEU A 54 11.62 -31.62 0.89
N TRP A 55 12.18 -32.51 0.07
CA TRP A 55 13.02 -32.23 -1.11
C TRP A 55 14.29 -31.41 -0.84
N THR A 56 15.45 -32.05 -0.98
CA THR A 56 16.75 -31.36 -0.88
C THR A 56 16.97 -30.33 -2.00
N HIS A 57 16.21 -30.40 -3.10
CA HIS A 57 16.31 -29.48 -4.23
C HIS A 57 15.04 -29.45 -5.10
N GLY A 58 14.84 -28.32 -5.80
CA GLY A 58 13.67 -28.05 -6.63
C GLY A 58 13.54 -28.88 -7.92
N THR A 59 14.62 -29.54 -8.35
CA THR A 59 14.65 -30.40 -9.56
C THR A 59 14.36 -31.88 -9.28
N SER A 60 14.00 -32.23 -8.04
CA SER A 60 13.73 -33.63 -7.69
C SER A 60 12.53 -34.20 -8.45
N PRO A 61 12.55 -35.50 -8.80
CA PRO A 61 11.48 -36.14 -9.58
C PRO A 61 10.11 -36.07 -8.86
N GLU A 62 10.13 -36.09 -7.54
CA GLU A 62 8.93 -36.02 -6.72
C GLU A 62 8.37 -34.58 -6.62
N ALA A 63 9.22 -33.55 -6.64
CA ALA A 63 8.80 -32.16 -6.81
C ALA A 63 8.13 -31.96 -8.17
N ALA A 64 8.67 -32.56 -9.24
CA ALA A 64 8.07 -32.54 -10.57
C ALA A 64 6.71 -33.26 -10.61
N ALA A 65 6.60 -34.43 -9.99
CA ALA A 65 5.34 -35.19 -9.91
C ALA A 65 4.24 -34.41 -9.16
N ARG A 66 4.60 -33.71 -8.08
CA ARG A 66 3.66 -32.84 -7.35
C ARG A 66 3.31 -31.57 -8.13
N GLY A 67 4.27 -30.96 -8.82
CA GLY A 67 4.02 -29.79 -9.68
C GLY A 67 3.05 -30.09 -10.82
N LYS A 68 3.08 -31.31 -11.39
CA LYS A 68 2.12 -31.76 -12.41
C LYS A 68 0.69 -31.81 -11.88
N LYS A 69 0.47 -32.28 -10.65
CA LYS A 69 -0.87 -32.33 -10.03
C LYS A 69 -1.50 -30.96 -9.84
N LEU A 70 -0.68 -29.91 -9.68
CA LEU A 70 -1.15 -28.54 -9.43
C LEU A 70 -1.49 -27.74 -10.70
N LYS A 71 -1.18 -28.28 -11.90
CA LYS A 71 -1.40 -27.57 -13.18
C LYS A 71 -2.85 -27.08 -13.36
N ARG A 72 -3.84 -27.81 -12.82
CA ARG A 72 -5.27 -27.54 -13.02
C ARG A 72 -5.84 -26.41 -12.14
N ASN A 73 -5.26 -26.15 -10.97
CA ASN A 73 -5.83 -25.24 -9.96
C ASN A 73 -4.96 -24.01 -9.70
N TYR A 74 -4.02 -23.70 -10.59
CA TYR A 74 -3.06 -22.63 -10.35
C TYR A 74 -3.63 -21.27 -10.75
N LYS A 75 -3.93 -20.40 -9.75
CA LYS A 75 -4.59 -19.10 -9.96
C LYS A 75 -3.82 -18.14 -10.88
N LEU A 76 -2.49 -18.23 -10.93
CA LEU A 76 -1.63 -17.40 -11.79
C LEU A 76 -1.39 -18.02 -13.18
N ALA A 77 -1.92 -19.22 -13.47
CA ALA A 77 -1.73 -19.86 -14.77
C ALA A 77 -2.17 -19.01 -15.98
N PRO A 78 -3.28 -18.25 -15.93
CA PRO A 78 -3.70 -17.39 -17.04
C PRO A 78 -2.70 -16.26 -17.33
N LEU A 79 -1.97 -15.79 -16.31
CA LEU A 79 -0.99 -14.71 -16.45
C LEU A 79 0.34 -15.21 -17.02
N LEU A 80 0.57 -16.53 -17.06
CA LEU A 80 1.83 -17.16 -17.47
C LEU A 80 1.84 -17.57 -18.95
N VAL A 81 1.13 -16.84 -19.81
CA VAL A 81 1.02 -17.11 -21.24
C VAL A 81 1.65 -15.96 -22.02
N GLY A 82 2.57 -16.28 -22.94
CA GLY A 82 3.25 -15.29 -23.79
C GLY A 82 4.61 -14.83 -23.26
N PRO A 83 5.20 -13.76 -23.82
CA PRO A 83 6.47 -13.21 -23.36
C PRO A 83 6.27 -12.36 -22.09
N LEU A 84 6.91 -12.75 -20.99
CA LEU A 84 6.78 -12.07 -19.70
C LEU A 84 8.11 -11.57 -19.16
N ALA A 85 8.02 -10.42 -18.47
CA ALA A 85 9.08 -9.90 -17.64
C ALA A 85 8.57 -9.84 -16.19
N VAL A 86 9.43 -10.23 -15.25
CA VAL A 86 9.13 -10.21 -13.81
C VAL A 86 9.95 -9.12 -13.15
N LEU A 87 9.27 -8.26 -12.41
CA LEU A 87 9.90 -7.31 -11.49
C LEU A 87 9.96 -7.96 -10.11
N THR A 88 11.18 -8.19 -9.61
CA THR A 88 11.37 -8.89 -8.33
C THR A 88 11.77 -7.92 -7.24
N PHE A 89 11.11 -8.03 -6.09
CA PHE A 89 11.47 -7.33 -4.86
C PHE A 89 11.90 -8.36 -3.81
N PRO A 90 13.08 -8.20 -3.17
CA PRO A 90 13.54 -9.14 -2.15
C PRO A 90 12.75 -9.05 -0.83
N ARG A 91 12.19 -7.87 -0.54
CA ARG A 91 11.32 -7.60 0.61
C ARG A 91 10.17 -6.70 0.18
N LEU A 92 9.06 -6.83 0.88
CA LEU A 92 7.90 -5.96 0.67
C LEU A 92 8.19 -4.60 1.31
N SER A 93 8.60 -3.62 0.49
CA SER A 93 8.80 -2.24 0.90
C SER A 93 7.89 -1.33 0.05
N PRO A 94 6.80 -0.79 0.62
CA PRO A 94 5.87 0.10 -0.09
C PRO A 94 6.54 1.28 -0.83
N PRO A 95 7.55 2.00 -0.30
CA PRO A 95 8.14 3.14 -1.01
C PRO A 95 8.84 2.71 -2.32
N HIS A 96 9.50 1.56 -2.32
CA HIS A 96 10.13 1.02 -3.52
C HIS A 96 9.11 0.57 -4.57
N ILE A 97 8.00 -0.02 -4.14
CA ILE A 97 6.91 -0.47 -5.02
C ILE A 97 6.21 0.74 -5.63
N SER A 98 5.91 1.77 -4.82
CA SER A 98 5.30 3.02 -5.27
C SER A 98 6.16 3.72 -6.32
N ALA A 99 7.46 3.91 -6.04
CA ALA A 99 8.37 4.54 -6.99
C ALA A 99 8.52 3.75 -8.31
N ALA A 100 8.56 2.42 -8.23
CA ALA A 100 8.60 1.55 -9.41
C ALA A 100 7.28 1.63 -10.20
N MET A 101 6.13 1.63 -9.53
CA MET A 101 4.80 1.74 -10.14
C MET A 101 4.62 3.11 -10.81
N ASP A 102 5.02 4.19 -10.16
CA ASP A 102 4.96 5.55 -10.71
C ASP A 102 5.87 5.75 -11.91
N MET A 103 6.99 5.04 -11.98
CA MET A 103 7.88 5.06 -13.14
C MET A 103 7.31 4.24 -14.30
N MET A 104 6.84 3.02 -14.03
CA MET A 104 6.47 2.06 -15.07
C MET A 104 5.04 2.22 -15.56
N PHE A 105 4.11 2.51 -14.65
CA PHE A 105 2.67 2.49 -14.89
C PHE A 105 1.98 3.71 -14.22
N PRO A 106 2.30 4.93 -14.66
CA PRO A 106 1.70 6.13 -14.08
C PRO A 106 0.17 6.17 -14.33
N VAL A 107 -0.61 6.37 -13.27
CA VAL A 107 -2.09 6.40 -13.30
C VAL A 107 -2.61 7.60 -14.09
N LYS A 108 -1.92 8.74 -13.98
CA LYS A 108 -2.11 9.88 -14.87
C LYS A 108 -0.99 9.81 -15.89
N ARG A 109 -1.32 9.67 -17.18
CA ARG A 109 -0.39 9.92 -18.29
C ARG A 109 -0.04 11.42 -18.32
N GLY A 110 0.68 11.88 -17.31
CA GLY A 110 1.34 13.17 -17.33
C GLY A 110 2.48 13.17 -18.34
N PRO A 111 2.96 14.35 -18.76
CA PRO A 111 4.14 14.43 -19.62
C PRO A 111 5.26 13.62 -18.96
N ALA A 112 5.90 12.75 -19.75
CA ALA A 112 7.02 11.92 -19.31
C ALA A 112 7.94 12.77 -18.44
N LYS A 113 8.23 12.31 -17.22
CA LYS A 113 9.07 13.03 -16.26
C LYS A 113 10.30 13.56 -17.03
N LYS A 114 10.53 14.88 -17.00
CA LYS A 114 11.60 15.51 -17.77
C LYS A 114 12.93 14.79 -17.48
N GLY A 115 13.62 14.34 -18.53
CA GLY A 115 14.93 13.67 -18.41
C GLY A 115 14.95 12.15 -18.60
N PHE A 116 13.83 11.50 -18.93
CA PHE A 116 13.85 10.09 -19.34
C PHE A 116 14.41 9.91 -20.75
N ASP A 117 15.23 8.88 -20.94
CA ASP A 117 15.75 8.46 -22.24
C ASP A 117 14.58 8.11 -23.20
N PRO A 118 14.53 8.68 -24.43
CA PRO A 118 13.54 8.32 -25.44
C PRO A 118 13.44 6.81 -25.72
N ALA A 119 14.56 6.08 -25.60
CA ALA A 119 14.56 4.63 -25.74
C ALA A 119 13.85 3.92 -24.58
N ALA A 120 13.93 4.49 -23.36
CA ALA A 120 13.22 3.95 -22.20
C ALA A 120 11.71 4.21 -22.31
N THR A 121 11.30 5.40 -22.72
CA THR A 121 9.86 5.76 -22.85
C THR A 121 9.16 4.94 -23.92
N ALA A 122 9.79 4.70 -25.07
CA ALA A 122 9.26 3.82 -26.10
C ALA A 122 9.14 2.35 -25.64
N GLY A 123 10.03 1.90 -24.76
CA GLY A 123 9.95 0.57 -24.15
C GLY A 123 8.86 0.47 -23.08
N LEU A 124 8.72 1.50 -22.24
CA LEU A 124 7.68 1.61 -21.20
C LEU A 124 6.28 1.56 -21.80
N GLN A 125 6.06 2.16 -22.97
CA GLN A 125 4.77 2.11 -23.67
C GLN A 125 4.34 0.69 -24.10
N LYS A 126 5.29 -0.25 -24.21
CA LYS A 126 5.03 -1.66 -24.59
C LYS A 126 4.86 -2.57 -23.38
N CYS A 127 5.19 -2.09 -22.19
CA CYS A 127 5.04 -2.85 -20.96
C CYS A 127 3.61 -2.67 -20.43
N PHE A 128 2.96 -3.79 -20.12
CA PHE A 128 1.66 -3.81 -19.46
C PHE A 128 1.78 -4.57 -18.14
N LEU A 129 1.17 -4.02 -17.09
CA LEU A 129 1.06 -4.72 -15.82
C LEU A 129 -0.07 -5.74 -15.92
N LEU A 130 0.27 -7.02 -15.81
CA LEU A 130 -0.71 -8.11 -15.85
C LEU A 130 -1.20 -8.53 -14.46
N GLY A 131 -0.36 -8.32 -13.44
CA GLY A 131 -0.65 -8.72 -12.07
C GLY A 131 0.63 -8.89 -11.26
N ALA A 132 0.46 -9.20 -9.97
CA ALA A 132 1.57 -9.45 -9.06
C ALA A 132 1.29 -10.63 -8.16
N ARG A 133 2.36 -11.19 -7.60
CA ARG A 133 2.31 -12.21 -6.57
C ARG A 133 2.96 -11.65 -5.33
N VAL A 134 2.20 -11.60 -4.23
CA VAL A 134 2.76 -11.30 -2.90
C VAL A 134 2.84 -12.60 -2.11
N GLN A 135 4.02 -12.86 -1.57
CA GLN A 135 4.27 -13.98 -0.68
C GLN A 135 4.10 -13.50 0.76
N GLU A 136 3.07 -13.97 1.43
CA GLU A 136 2.92 -13.78 2.88
C GLU A 136 3.69 -14.87 3.64
N ARG A 137 4.30 -14.51 4.77
CA ARG A 137 4.74 -15.47 5.79
C ARG A 137 3.64 -15.51 6.86
N PRO A 138 3.16 -16.69 7.30
CA PRO A 138 3.65 -18.05 7.03
C PRO A 138 3.35 -18.57 5.61
N VAL A 139 4.30 -19.34 5.06
CA VAL A 139 4.24 -19.89 3.69
C VAL A 139 2.99 -20.77 3.53
N GLY A 140 2.02 -20.28 2.77
CA GLY A 140 0.76 -20.99 2.51
C GLY A 140 -0.41 -20.10 2.09
N MET A 141 -0.33 -18.80 2.35
CA MET A 141 -1.31 -17.82 1.88
C MET A 141 -0.69 -16.97 0.77
N GLN A 142 -0.95 -17.35 -0.47
CA GLN A 142 -0.56 -16.57 -1.64
C GLN A 142 -1.76 -15.81 -2.16
N ARG A 143 -1.59 -14.51 -2.38
CA ARG A 143 -2.55 -13.67 -3.09
C ARG A 143 -1.97 -13.29 -4.45
N ALA A 144 -2.63 -13.77 -5.50
CA ALA A 144 -2.53 -13.15 -6.82
C ALA A 144 -3.25 -11.80 -6.74
N LEU A 145 -2.52 -10.73 -7.04
CA LEU A 145 -3.03 -9.37 -6.99
C LEU A 145 -3.27 -8.86 -8.40
N ASP A 146 -4.44 -8.26 -8.58
CA ASP A 146 -4.80 -7.49 -9.77
C ASP A 146 -4.21 -6.06 -9.67
N ASP A 147 -4.27 -5.28 -10.76
CA ASP A 147 -3.75 -3.90 -10.83
C ASP A 147 -4.29 -3.04 -9.68
N GLY A 148 -5.59 -3.13 -9.38
CA GLY A 148 -6.19 -2.39 -8.26
C GLY A 148 -5.59 -2.74 -6.90
N ALA A 149 -5.29 -4.01 -6.67
CA ALA A 149 -4.71 -4.47 -5.41
C ALA A 149 -3.21 -4.15 -5.31
N ILE A 150 -2.49 -4.11 -6.44
CA ILE A 150 -1.09 -3.65 -6.50
C ILE A 150 -1.01 -2.16 -6.18
N ARG A 151 -1.95 -1.36 -6.68
CA ARG A 151 -2.01 0.07 -6.37
C ARG A 151 -2.32 0.32 -4.90
N TRP A 152 -3.25 -0.44 -4.33
CA TRP A 152 -3.48 -0.41 -2.89
C TRP A 152 -2.21 -0.76 -2.10
N LEU A 153 -1.46 -1.78 -2.53
CA LEU A 153 -0.20 -2.17 -1.90
C LEU A 153 0.87 -1.07 -1.98
N SER A 154 0.95 -0.34 -3.10
CA SER A 154 1.85 0.82 -3.23
C SER A 154 1.46 2.02 -2.37
N GLY A 155 0.18 2.14 -2.02
CA GLY A 155 -0.33 3.18 -1.14
C GLY A 155 -0.23 2.83 0.34
N LEU A 156 0.31 1.66 0.69
CA LEU A 156 0.52 1.30 2.08
C LEU A 156 1.59 2.18 2.72
N LYS A 157 1.30 2.59 3.94
CA LYS A 157 2.20 3.34 4.81
C LYS A 157 3.32 2.44 5.34
N THR A 158 4.43 3.05 5.74
CA THR A 158 5.56 2.34 6.35
C THR A 158 5.20 1.87 7.76
N VAL A 159 5.93 0.89 8.32
CA VAL A 159 5.65 0.35 9.65
C VAL A 159 5.72 1.45 10.73
N GLU A 160 6.65 2.40 10.64
CA GLU A 160 6.71 3.54 11.55
C GLU A 160 5.45 4.41 11.47
N GLU A 161 4.94 4.64 10.26
CA GLU A 161 3.73 5.43 10.04
C GLU A 161 2.48 4.70 10.53
N MET A 162 2.38 3.39 10.32
CA MET A 162 1.29 2.57 10.86
C MET A 162 1.34 2.54 12.39
N ARG A 163 2.53 2.47 12.99
CA ARG A 163 2.69 2.61 14.44
C ARG A 163 2.26 4.00 14.91
N GLY A 164 2.64 5.05 14.19
CA GLY A 164 2.19 6.41 14.45
C GLY A 164 0.67 6.55 14.37
N GLU A 165 0.04 5.92 13.39
CA GLU A 165 -1.42 5.90 13.24
C GLU A 165 -2.10 5.15 14.39
N ILE A 166 -1.58 3.99 14.78
CA ILE A 166 -2.07 3.25 15.96
C ILE A 166 -1.89 4.09 17.23
N VAL A 167 -0.76 4.76 17.40
CA VAL A 167 -0.52 5.66 18.54
C VAL A 167 -1.48 6.84 18.51
N SER A 168 -1.73 7.45 17.35
CA SER A 168 -2.69 8.55 17.21
C SER A 168 -4.13 8.10 17.49
N LEU A 169 -4.50 6.89 17.05
CA LEU A 169 -5.81 6.30 17.31
C LEU A 169 -5.97 6.00 18.80
N LEU A 170 -4.94 5.43 19.43
CA LEU A 170 -4.92 5.19 20.88
C LEU A 170 -4.95 6.49 21.68
N GLN A 171 -4.27 7.55 21.24
CA GLN A 171 -4.31 8.87 21.89
C GLN A 171 -5.67 9.56 21.72
N THR A 172 -6.29 9.41 20.54
CA THR A 172 -7.60 9.97 20.24
C THR A 172 -8.69 9.27 21.05
N VAL A 173 -8.72 7.94 21.05
CA VAL A 173 -9.72 7.13 21.76
C VAL A 173 -9.47 7.10 23.28
N GLY A 174 -8.21 7.11 23.72
CA GLY A 174 -7.84 6.93 25.13
C GLY A 174 -7.78 8.21 25.97
N GLY A 175 -7.76 9.39 25.36
CA GLY A 175 -7.65 10.65 26.10
C GLY A 175 -8.34 11.84 25.44
N GLY A 176 -8.27 11.97 24.12
CA GLY A 176 -8.85 13.11 23.40
C GLY A 176 -10.38 13.10 23.35
N GLU A 177 -11.01 11.97 23.02
CA GLU A 177 -12.46 11.86 22.91
C GLU A 177 -13.15 11.84 24.28
N LEU A 178 -12.53 11.22 25.28
CA LEU A 178 -13.07 11.15 26.64
C LEU A 178 -13.03 12.53 27.33
N VAL A 179 -11.93 13.27 27.16
CA VAL A 179 -11.83 14.66 27.62
C VAL A 179 -12.77 15.56 26.83
N ARG A 180 -12.86 15.44 25.50
CA ARG A 180 -13.83 16.22 24.70
C ARG A 180 -15.27 15.92 25.07
N ALA A 181 -15.61 14.67 25.35
CA ALA A 181 -16.94 14.28 25.81
C ALA A 181 -17.24 14.91 27.18
N LEU A 182 -16.33 14.78 28.15
CA LEU A 182 -16.48 15.39 29.49
C LEU A 182 -16.51 16.93 29.45
N GLU A 183 -15.66 17.54 28.64
CA GLU A 183 -15.60 18.98 28.44
C GLU A 183 -16.86 19.50 27.72
N SER A 184 -17.42 18.75 26.78
CA SER A 184 -18.68 19.10 26.13
C SER A 184 -19.88 19.09 27.10
N VAL A 185 -19.87 18.19 28.09
CA VAL A 185 -20.89 18.16 29.16
C VAL A 185 -20.71 19.36 30.10
N ALA A 186 -19.47 19.70 30.47
CA ALA A 186 -19.18 20.86 31.31
C ALA A 186 -19.55 22.20 30.63
N ILE A 187 -19.23 22.36 29.34
CA ILE A 187 -19.54 23.56 28.57
C ILE A 187 -21.05 23.68 28.33
N SER A 188 -21.75 22.57 28.05
CA SER A 188 -23.22 22.61 27.87
C SER A 188 -23.94 22.91 29.18
N LEU A 189 -23.47 22.40 30.31
CA LEU A 189 -23.99 22.75 31.63
C LEU A 189 -23.72 24.22 31.96
N GLY A 190 -22.49 24.71 31.73
CA GLY A 190 -22.14 26.11 31.92
C GLY A 190 -22.96 27.07 31.05
N ARG A 191 -23.18 26.72 29.77
CA ARG A 191 -24.08 27.48 28.88
C ARG A 191 -25.54 27.45 29.33
N THR A 192 -26.00 26.36 29.92
CA THR A 192 -27.37 26.26 30.41
C THR A 192 -27.57 27.08 31.69
N VAL A 193 -26.60 27.05 32.60
CA VAL A 193 -26.61 27.87 33.83
C VAL A 193 -26.50 29.36 33.47
N GLU A 194 -25.60 29.70 32.55
CA GLU A 194 -25.44 31.07 32.06
C GLU A 194 -26.67 31.56 31.29
N GLY A 195 -27.30 30.70 30.48
CA GLY A 195 -28.57 31.01 29.82
C GLY A 195 -29.71 31.25 30.82
N ARG A 196 -29.80 30.44 31.88
CA ARG A 196 -30.77 30.70 32.98
C ARG A 196 -30.44 31.98 33.75
N ARG A 197 -29.15 32.29 33.93
CA ARG A 197 -28.69 33.55 34.55
C ARG A 197 -29.09 34.76 33.72
N MET A 198 -28.87 34.72 32.41
CA MET A 198 -29.27 35.81 31.50
C MET A 198 -30.78 36.01 31.47
N ILE A 199 -31.58 34.93 31.45
CA ILE A 199 -33.05 35.03 31.50
C ILE A 199 -33.51 35.66 32.81
N LEU A 200 -32.91 35.31 33.95
CA LEU A 200 -33.23 35.92 35.25
C LEU A 200 -32.73 37.37 35.35
N GLU A 201 -31.61 37.71 34.71
CA GLU A 201 -31.11 39.10 34.62
C GLU A 201 -31.96 39.96 33.67
N GLU A 202 -32.54 39.38 32.61
CA GLU A 202 -33.54 40.01 31.73
C GLU A 202 -34.92 40.11 32.39
N GLU A 203 -35.34 39.14 33.18
CA GLU A 203 -36.57 39.22 33.99
C GLU A 203 -36.43 40.20 35.16
N ALA A 204 -35.24 40.32 35.75
CA ALA A 204 -34.93 41.31 36.79
C ALA A 204 -34.74 42.73 36.24
N ARG A 205 -34.32 42.87 34.97
CA ARG A 205 -34.44 44.12 34.20
C ARG A 205 -35.82 44.17 33.55
N GLY A 206 -36.83 44.52 34.36
CA GLY A 206 -38.22 44.67 33.90
C GLY A 206 -38.37 45.47 32.59
N PRO A 207 -39.51 45.31 31.90
CA PRO A 207 -39.69 45.73 30.51
C PRO A 207 -39.29 47.19 30.32
N LYS A 208 -38.36 47.45 29.39
CA LYS A 208 -38.15 48.81 28.88
C LYS A 208 -39.46 49.25 28.24
N GLU A 209 -40.08 50.27 28.83
CA GLU A 209 -41.21 50.98 28.25
C GLU A 209 -40.86 51.46 26.83
N GLU A 210 -41.47 50.83 25.83
CA GLU A 210 -41.74 51.49 24.56
C GLU A 210 -43.18 52.02 24.64
N GLY A 211 -43.28 53.28 25.06
CA GLY A 211 -44.51 54.05 24.99
C GLY A 211 -44.94 54.26 23.54
N LYS A 212 -46.18 53.88 23.24
CA LYS A 212 -46.96 54.44 22.14
C LYS A 212 -47.01 55.96 22.27
N VAL A 213 -46.83 56.68 21.16
CA VAL A 213 -47.60 57.90 20.88
C VAL A 213 -48.17 57.77 19.47
N GLU A 214 -49.50 57.80 19.44
CA GLU A 214 -50.39 57.80 18.28
C GLU A 214 -50.35 59.15 17.53
N ALA A 215 -50.53 59.12 16.21
CA ALA A 215 -51.35 60.00 15.36
C ALA A 215 -50.90 59.97 13.90
#